data_AF-A0A2A7WYH9-F1
#
_entry.id   AF-A0A2A7WYH9-F1
#
_cell.length_a   1.000
_cell.length_b   1.000
_cell.length_c   1.000
_cell.angle_alpha   90.00
_cell.angle_beta   90.00
_cell.angle_gamma   90.00
#
_symmetry.space_group_name_H-M   'P 1'
#
loop_
_entity.id
_entity.type
_entity.pdbx_description
1 polymer ?
#
loop_
_entity_poly.entity_id
_entity_poly.type
_entity_poly.pdbx_seq_one_letter_code
_entity_poly.pdbx_strand_id
1 'polypeptide(L)'
;MKIAFFRNLNKVETYATNKKQVKLNLPNKEDASVLFGLRRKFEFDTQCSRPPQISGTVVASVTCNREKDISIYFYPISQNIYPEKAKSQFHNDVLPELKKWIEKQSSKPDTAVLGVEEYIIEWNGKNHLFHQIKFL
;
A
#
# COMPACT_ATOMS: atom_id res chain seq x y z
N MET A 1 -13.13 -2.23 8.65
CA MET A 1 -12.27 -1.73 7.57
C MET A 1 -13.12 -1.08 6.48
N LYS A 2 -12.87 0.19 6.19
CA LYS A 2 -13.58 0.94 5.14
C LYS A 2 -12.85 0.78 3.81
N ILE A 3 -13.56 0.45 2.74
CA ILE A 3 -12.98 0.34 1.38
C ILE A 3 -13.67 1.34 0.46
N ALA A 4 -12.90 2.24 -0.15
CA ALA A 4 -13.41 3.27 -1.06
C ALA A 4 -12.66 3.27 -2.40
N PHE A 5 -13.39 3.59 -3.47
CA PHE A 5 -12.88 3.77 -4.83
C PHE A 5 -13.16 5.20 -5.26
N PHE A 6 -12.11 5.97 -5.55
CA PHE A 6 -12.24 7.39 -5.89
C PHE A 6 -12.20 7.65 -7.39
N ARG A 7 -11.88 6.63 -8.19
CA ARG A 7 -11.71 6.76 -9.64
C ARG A 7 -12.22 5.51 -10.35
N ASN A 8 -12.87 5.77 -11.48
CA ASN A 8 -13.10 4.76 -12.50
C ASN A 8 -11.81 4.63 -13.32
N LEU A 9 -11.24 3.42 -13.35
CA LEU A 9 -10.10 3.13 -14.20
C LEU A 9 -10.54 3.10 -15.67
N ASN A 10 -9.68 3.58 -16.55
CA ASN A 10 -9.88 3.36 -17.99
C ASN A 10 -9.52 1.91 -18.35
N LYS A 11 -9.78 1.50 -19.61
CA LYS A 11 -9.54 0.12 -20.07
C LYS A 11 -8.07 -0.31 -20.05
N VAL A 12 -7.12 0.63 -19.95
CA VAL A 12 -5.68 0.37 -19.99
C VAL A 12 -5.02 0.46 -18.61
N GLU A 13 -5.79 0.76 -17.58
CA GLU A 13 -5.33 0.85 -16.20
C GLU A 13 -5.82 -0.35 -15.39
N THR A 14 -5.12 -0.65 -14.31
CA THR A 14 -5.50 -1.64 -13.31
C THR A 14 -4.98 -1.23 -11.94
N TYR A 15 -5.56 -1.79 -10.89
CA TYR A 15 -4.94 -1.80 -9.57
C TYR A 15 -4.13 -3.09 -9.38
N ALA A 16 -3.21 -3.06 -8.42
CA ALA A 16 -2.42 -4.22 -8.01
C ALA A 16 -3.27 -5.35 -7.43
N THR A 17 -4.44 -4.99 -6.88
CA THR A 17 -5.40 -5.91 -6.30
C THR A 17 -6.85 -5.44 -6.48
N ASN A 18 -7.81 -6.16 -5.91
CA ASN A 18 -9.23 -5.85 -5.94
C ASN A 18 -9.87 -6.01 -4.56
N LYS A 19 -11.11 -5.51 -4.43
CA LYS A 19 -11.88 -5.54 -3.17
C LYS A 19 -12.02 -6.95 -2.58
N LYS A 20 -12.19 -7.99 -3.41
CA LYS A 20 -12.34 -9.37 -2.94
C LYS A 20 -11.05 -9.87 -2.28
N GLN A 21 -9.90 -9.64 -2.92
CA GLN A 21 -8.60 -10.05 -2.40
C GLN A 21 -8.20 -9.27 -1.16
N VAL A 22 -8.51 -7.97 -1.08
CA VAL A 22 -8.32 -7.17 0.12
C VAL A 22 -9.09 -7.76 1.31
N LYS A 23 -10.38 -8.06 1.14
CA LYS A 23 -11.21 -8.63 2.21
C LYS A 23 -10.76 -10.02 2.65
N LEU A 24 -10.17 -10.80 1.75
CA LEU A 24 -9.68 -12.15 2.03
C LEU A 24 -8.36 -12.13 2.82
N ASN A 25 -7.47 -11.21 2.49
CA ASN A 25 -6.08 -11.25 2.96
C ASN A 25 -5.76 -10.22 4.04
N LEU A 26 -6.42 -9.07 4.08
CA LEU A 26 -6.11 -8.00 5.04
C LEU A 26 -7.01 -8.08 6.28
N PRO A 27 -6.51 -7.71 7.47
CA PRO A 27 -7.28 -7.83 8.70
C PRO A 27 -8.45 -6.83 8.67
N ASN A 28 -9.65 -7.29 9.04
CA ASN A 28 -10.82 -6.42 9.13
C ASN A 28 -10.79 -5.63 10.43
N LYS A 29 -10.05 -4.51 10.45
CA LYS A 29 -9.98 -3.57 11.58
C LYS A 29 -10.84 -2.34 11.32
N GLU A 30 -11.52 -1.83 12.33
CA GLU A 30 -12.38 -0.64 12.19
C GLU A 30 -11.56 0.58 11.75
N ASP A 31 -10.37 0.76 12.33
CA ASP A 31 -9.45 1.88 12.07
C ASP A 31 -8.58 1.71 10.82
N ALA A 32 -8.90 0.73 9.97
CA ALA A 32 -8.23 0.50 8.69
C ALA A 32 -9.08 1.05 7.53
N SER A 33 -8.46 1.89 6.71
CA SER A 33 -9.01 2.41 5.45
C SER A 33 -8.24 1.89 4.25
N VAL A 34 -8.96 1.43 3.22
CA VAL A 34 -8.40 1.00 1.94
C VAL A 34 -8.93 1.88 0.83
N LEU A 35 -8.03 2.58 0.16
CA LEU A 35 -8.34 3.70 -0.72
C LEU A 35 -7.77 3.40 -2.11
N PHE A 36 -8.66 3.08 -3.04
CA PHE A 36 -8.31 2.83 -4.44
C PHE A 36 -8.40 4.14 -5.24
N GLY A 37 -7.27 4.54 -5.84
CA GLY A 37 -7.22 5.66 -6.76
C GLY A 37 -7.46 7.03 -6.14
N LEU A 38 -7.30 7.19 -4.82
CA LEU A 38 -7.37 8.52 -4.20
C LEU A 38 -6.40 9.49 -4.91
N ARG A 39 -5.14 9.06 -5.06
CA ARG A 39 -4.12 9.71 -5.90
C ARG A 39 -3.85 8.85 -7.14
N ARG A 40 -3.38 9.48 -8.23
CA ARG A 40 -3.02 8.78 -9.48
C ARG A 40 -1.66 8.09 -9.41
N LYS A 41 -0.76 8.63 -8.60
CA LYS A 41 0.59 8.11 -8.38
C LYS A 41 0.97 8.33 -6.93
N PHE A 42 1.98 7.60 -6.50
CA PHE A 42 2.62 7.83 -5.22
C PHE A 42 3.43 9.13 -5.25
N GLU A 43 3.37 9.85 -4.15
CA GLU A 43 4.18 11.04 -3.88
C GLU A 43 4.55 10.95 -2.40
N PHE A 44 5.83 11.13 -2.10
CA PHE A 44 6.29 11.17 -0.71
C PHE A 44 5.62 12.31 0.03
N ASP A 45 5.38 12.09 1.33
CA ASP A 45 5.03 13.20 2.20
C ASP A 45 6.16 14.23 2.24
N THR A 46 5.81 15.50 2.28
CA THR A 46 6.75 16.62 2.44
C THR A 46 7.63 16.50 3.70
N GLN A 47 7.17 15.76 4.71
CA GLN A 47 7.90 15.48 5.95
C GLN A 47 8.94 14.36 5.79
N CYS A 48 8.93 13.63 4.67
CA CYS A 48 9.93 12.61 4.37
C CYS A 48 11.26 13.27 3.96
N SER A 49 12.13 13.53 4.94
CA SER A 49 13.43 14.19 4.72
C SER A 49 14.45 13.34 3.97
N ARG A 50 14.29 12.01 3.96
CA ARG A 50 15.21 11.04 3.33
C ARG A 50 14.42 9.97 2.58
N PRO A 51 13.83 10.31 1.41
CA PRO A 51 13.09 9.33 0.63
C PRO A 51 14.03 8.25 0.08
N PRO A 52 13.63 6.97 0.09
CA PRO A 52 14.36 5.91 -0.58
C PRO A 52 14.35 6.13 -2.09
N GLN A 53 15.37 5.60 -2.76
CA GLN A 53 15.42 5.62 -4.21
C GLN A 53 14.40 4.62 -4.76
N ILE A 54 13.35 5.13 -5.39
CA ILE A 54 12.32 4.36 -6.10
C ILE A 54 12.52 4.59 -7.59
N SER A 55 12.67 3.52 -8.37
CA SER A 55 13.00 3.57 -9.80
C SER A 55 11.85 3.05 -10.70
N GLY A 56 10.97 2.26 -10.13
CA GLY A 56 9.82 1.62 -10.74
C GLY A 56 8.51 2.30 -10.35
N THR A 57 7.41 1.59 -10.60
CA THR A 57 6.06 2.10 -10.33
C THR A 57 5.61 1.69 -8.95
N VAL A 58 5.29 2.65 -8.08
CA VAL A 58 4.64 2.35 -6.79
C VAL A 58 3.21 1.89 -7.05
N VAL A 59 2.91 0.66 -6.65
CA VAL A 59 1.62 0.02 -6.88
C VAL A 59 0.69 0.13 -5.68
N ALA A 60 1.27 0.25 -4.48
CA ALA A 60 0.56 0.45 -3.23
C ALA A 60 1.47 1.12 -2.20
N SER A 61 0.86 1.78 -1.21
CA SER A 61 1.54 2.14 0.04
C SER A 61 0.62 1.94 1.23
N VAL A 62 1.19 1.77 2.41
CA VAL A 62 0.47 1.62 3.68
C VAL A 62 1.09 2.52 4.71
N THR A 63 0.29 3.35 5.35
CA THR A 63 0.73 4.25 6.44
C THR A 63 0.12 3.83 7.76
N CYS A 64 0.88 3.98 8.84
CA CYS A 64 0.43 3.91 10.22
C CYS A 64 0.83 5.21 10.93
N ASN A 65 -0.13 5.94 11.48
CA ASN A 65 0.14 7.14 12.28
C ASN A 65 0.32 6.79 13.77
N ARG A 66 0.54 7.81 14.62
CA ARG A 66 0.66 7.67 16.09
C ARG A 66 -0.60 7.12 16.75
N GLU A 67 -1.78 7.42 16.19
CA GLU A 67 -3.08 6.92 16.64
C GLU A 67 -3.34 5.46 16.20
N LYS A 68 -2.38 4.85 15.49
CA LYS A 68 -2.46 3.51 14.89
C LYS A 68 -3.52 3.37 13.80
N ASP A 69 -3.98 4.49 13.22
CA ASP A 69 -4.81 4.45 12.03
C ASP A 69 -4.01 3.91 10.86
N ILE A 70 -4.59 2.92 10.20
CA ILE A 70 -3.97 2.26 9.05
C ILE A 70 -4.66 2.77 7.78
N SER A 71 -3.89 3.40 6.89
CA SER A 71 -4.39 3.77 5.56
C SER A 71 -3.60 3.03 4.48
N ILE A 72 -4.30 2.27 3.65
CA ILE A 72 -3.75 1.50 2.54
C ILE A 72 -4.19 2.18 1.24
N TYR A 73 -3.23 2.55 0.42
CA TYR A 73 -3.45 3.22 -0.86
C TYR A 73 -3.10 2.27 -2.00
N PHE A 74 -3.99 2.16 -2.98
CA PHE A 74 -3.72 1.47 -4.24
C PHE A 74 -3.76 2.46 -5.39
N TYR A 75 -2.68 2.51 -6.17
CA TYR A 75 -2.54 3.45 -7.27
C TYR A 75 -2.94 2.80 -8.61
N PRO A 76 -3.54 3.56 -9.55
CA PRO A 76 -3.73 3.11 -10.92
C PRO A 76 -2.38 2.81 -11.60
N ILE A 77 -2.28 1.67 -12.29
CA ILE A 77 -1.08 1.21 -12.98
C ILE A 77 -1.46 0.87 -14.42
N SER A 78 -0.61 1.18 -15.39
CA SER A 78 -0.84 0.74 -16.77
C SER A 78 -0.72 -0.78 -16.89
N GLN A 79 -1.70 -1.41 -17.56
CA GLN A 79 -1.69 -2.85 -17.82
C GLN A 79 -0.50 -3.28 -18.68
N ASN A 80 0.06 -2.38 -19.50
CA ASN A 80 1.23 -2.66 -20.34
C ASN A 80 2.50 -2.93 -19.52
N ILE A 81 2.62 -2.33 -18.33
CA ILE A 81 3.80 -2.49 -17.45
C ILE A 81 3.53 -3.45 -16.28
N TYR A 82 2.26 -3.78 -16.01
CA TYR A 82 1.85 -4.60 -14.87
C TYR A 82 1.01 -5.80 -15.32
N PRO A 83 1.67 -6.90 -15.70
CA PRO A 83 1.00 -8.07 -16.26
C PRO A 83 0.17 -8.81 -15.21
N GLU A 84 -0.77 -9.66 -15.66
CA GLU A 84 -1.60 -10.49 -14.77
C GLU A 84 -0.78 -11.38 -13.82
N LYS A 85 0.39 -11.85 -14.27
CA LYS A 85 1.33 -12.60 -13.41
C LYS A 85 1.77 -11.78 -12.19
N ALA A 86 2.02 -10.48 -12.36
CA ALA A 86 2.38 -9.59 -11.27
C ALA A 86 1.22 -9.38 -10.29
N LYS A 87 -0.04 -9.34 -10.77
CA LYS A 87 -1.23 -9.32 -9.88
C LYS A 87 -1.35 -10.61 -9.08
N SER A 88 -1.16 -11.76 -9.71
CA SER A 88 -1.21 -13.05 -9.01
C SER A 88 -0.13 -13.14 -7.93
N GLN A 89 1.10 -12.71 -8.25
CA GLN A 89 2.18 -12.60 -7.26
C GLN A 89 1.82 -11.63 -6.13
N PHE A 90 1.24 -10.47 -6.47
CA PHE A 90 0.80 -9.50 -5.47
C PHE A 90 -0.23 -10.09 -4.51
N HIS A 91 -1.19 -10.88 -5.01
CA HIS A 91 -2.19 -11.53 -4.19
C HIS A 91 -1.63 -12.61 -3.27
N ASN A 92 -0.65 -13.39 -3.77
CA ASN A 92 -0.13 -14.55 -3.06
C ASN A 92 1.01 -14.20 -2.08
N ASP A 93 1.80 -13.19 -2.40
CA ASP A 93 3.04 -12.90 -1.67
C ASP A 93 2.94 -11.54 -0.96
N VAL A 94 2.56 -10.49 -1.69
CA VAL A 94 2.56 -9.11 -1.16
C VAL A 94 1.41 -8.88 -0.17
N LEU A 95 0.19 -9.31 -0.47
CA LEU A 95 -0.94 -9.12 0.46
C LEU A 95 -0.73 -9.81 1.81
N PRO A 96 -0.25 -11.07 1.89
CA PRO A 96 0.10 -11.68 3.16
C PRO A 96 1.22 -10.97 3.92
N GLU A 97 2.21 -10.41 3.21
CA GLU A 97 3.26 -9.61 3.83
C GLU A 97 2.72 -8.31 4.41
N LEU A 98 1.86 -7.62 3.66
CA LEU A 98 1.14 -6.44 4.15
C LEU A 98 0.31 -6.74 5.40
N LYS A 99 -0.39 -7.87 5.42
CA LYS A 99 -1.12 -8.33 6.61
C LYS A 99 -0.20 -8.41 7.82
N LYS A 100 0.95 -9.10 7.70
CA LYS A 100 1.94 -9.24 8.78
C LYS A 100 2.45 -7.89 9.25
N TRP A 101 2.72 -6.97 8.33
CA TRP A 101 3.16 -5.62 8.67
C TRP A 101 2.08 -4.86 9.45
N ILE A 102 0.83 -4.88 9.00
CA ILE A 102 -0.30 -4.22 9.67
C ILE A 102 -0.50 -4.79 11.09
N GLU A 103 -0.47 -6.12 11.23
CA GLU A 103 -0.58 -6.78 12.54
C GLU A 103 0.55 -6.37 13.48
N LYS A 104 1.78 -6.27 12.96
CA LYS A 104 2.95 -5.79 13.71
C LYS A 104 2.80 -4.33 14.13
N GLN A 105 2.24 -3.46 13.31
CA GLN A 105 2.00 -2.07 13.70
C GLN A 105 0.98 -1.99 14.83
N SER A 106 -0.08 -2.78 14.75
CA SER A 106 -1.12 -2.77 15.77
C SER A 106 -0.70 -3.36 17.12
N SER A 107 0.28 -4.28 17.14
CA SER A 107 0.78 -4.88 18.38
C SER A 107 1.82 -4.02 19.10
N LYS A 108 2.28 -2.93 18.50
CA LYS A 108 3.22 -2.00 19.14
C LYS A 108 2.58 -1.31 20.35
N PRO A 109 3.33 -1.03 21.41
CA PRO A 109 2.90 -0.12 22.48
C PRO A 109 2.58 1.27 21.92
N ASP A 110 1.66 2.00 22.54
CA ASP A 110 1.25 3.35 22.08
C ASP A 110 2.43 4.34 22.05
N THR A 111 3.43 4.15 22.91
CA THR A 111 4.65 4.97 22.96
C THR A 111 5.69 4.63 21.89
N ALA A 112 5.51 3.55 21.13
CA ALA A 112 6.50 3.07 20.17
C ALA A 112 6.39 3.72 18.78
N VAL A 113 5.25 4.34 18.45
CA VAL A 113 5.05 5.05 17.18
C VAL A 113 5.20 6.55 17.42
N LEU A 114 6.38 7.09 17.12
CA LEU A 114 6.71 8.50 17.35
C LEU A 114 6.30 9.42 16.19
N GLY A 115 5.72 8.92 15.11
CA GLY A 115 5.38 9.71 13.91
C GLY A 115 4.52 8.91 12.95
N VAL A 116 4.85 8.95 11.66
CA VAL A 116 4.25 8.09 10.63
C VAL A 116 5.26 7.03 10.20
N GLU A 117 4.83 5.77 10.23
CA GLU A 117 5.53 4.69 9.53
C GLU A 117 4.82 4.42 8.21
N GLU A 118 5.57 4.35 7.11
CA GLU A 118 5.03 4.04 5.79
C GLU A 118 5.76 2.84 5.17
N TYR A 119 4.99 1.98 4.52
CA TYR A 119 5.45 0.81 3.80
C TYR A 119 5.02 0.90 2.34
N ILE A 120 6.00 1.01 1.44
CA ILE A 120 5.80 1.31 0.03
C ILE A 120 6.13 0.05 -0.78
N ILE A 121 5.27 -0.25 -1.75
CA ILE A 121 5.42 -1.41 -2.62
C ILE A 121 5.65 -0.91 -4.05
N GLU A 122 6.86 -1.11 -4.52
CA GLU A 122 7.32 -0.75 -5.86
C GLU A 122 7.28 -1.99 -6.77
N TRP A 123 6.85 -1.80 -8.01
CA TRP A 123 7.04 -2.75 -9.10
C TRP A 123 8.16 -2.26 -10.01
N ASN A 124 9.28 -2.98 -10.06
CA ASN A 124 10.44 -2.60 -10.88
C ASN A 124 10.42 -3.19 -12.30
N GLY A 125 9.28 -3.75 -12.73
CA GLY A 125 9.15 -4.47 -14.01
C GLY A 125 9.36 -5.98 -13.90
N LYS A 126 9.91 -6.47 -12.78
CA LYS A 126 10.19 -7.89 -12.56
C LYS A 126 9.68 -8.43 -11.22
N ASN A 127 9.89 -7.68 -10.14
CA ASN A 127 9.56 -8.06 -8.78
C ASN A 127 8.88 -6.90 -8.04
N HIS A 128 8.15 -7.23 -6.98
CA HIS A 128 7.74 -6.28 -5.96
C HIS A 128 8.90 -6.03 -5.00
N LEU A 129 9.28 -4.76 -4.84
CA LEU A 129 10.25 -4.30 -3.86
C LEU A 129 9.53 -3.56 -2.74
N PHE A 130 10.05 -3.71 -1.53
CA PHE A 130 9.47 -3.15 -0.33
C PHE A 130 10.39 -2.09 0.25
N HIS A 131 9.81 -0.93 0.56
CA HIS A 131 10.53 0.17 1.19
C HIS A 131 9.82 0.56 2.46
N GLN A 132 10.54 0.62 3.56
CA GLN A 132 10.01 1.10 4.82
C GLN A 132 10.64 2.44 5.18
N ILE A 133 9.79 3.41 5.49
CA ILE A 133 10.21 4.72 5.96
C ILE A 133 9.52 5.09 7.26
N LYS A 134 10.18 5.95 8.04
CA LYS A 134 9.64 6.54 9.25
C LYS A 134 9.96 8.03 9.25
N PHE A 135 8.99 8.86 9.56
CA PHE A 135 9.18 10.31 9.69
C PHE A 135 8.28 10.86 10.80
N LEU A 136 8.67 12.01 11.37
CA LEU A 136 8.10 12.60 12.57
C LEU A 136 7.15 13.74 12.27
#